data_AF-A0A7G6AA37-F1
#
_entry.id   AF-A0A7G6AA37-F1
#
_cell.length_a   1.000
_cell.length_b   1.000
_cell.length_c   1.000
_cell.angle_alpha   90.00
_cell.angle_beta   90.00
_cell.angle_gamma   90.00
#
_symmetry.space_group_name_H-M   'P 1'
#
loop_
_entity.id
_entity.type
_entity.pdbx_description
1 polymer ?
#
loop_
_entity_poly.entity_id
_entity_poly.type
_entity_poly.pdbx_seq_one_letter_code
_entity_poly.pdbx_strand_id
1 'polypeptide(L)' 'MPQGDKSSYTDKQKRQAKHIEQSYEKRGTPPAEAKRRAWATENKVSGGGKKH' A
#
# COMPACT_ATOMS: atom_id res chain seq x y z
N MET A 1 -7.34 -0.90 -13.64
CA MET A 1 -5.94 -0.94 -13.14
C MET A 1 -5.35 -2.27 -13.57
N PRO A 2 -4.21 -2.36 -14.28
CA PRO A 2 -3.63 -3.66 -14.59
C PRO A 2 -3.35 -4.36 -13.26
N GLN A 3 -4.12 -5.41 -13.00
CA GLN A 3 -4.02 -6.24 -11.81
C GLN A 3 -2.71 -7.03 -11.92
N GLY A 4 -1.59 -6.37 -11.58
CA GLY A 4 -0.44 -7.10 -11.06
C GLY A 4 -0.96 -7.87 -9.85
N ASP A 5 -0.93 -9.19 -9.96
CA ASP A 5 -1.50 -10.07 -8.97
C ASP A 5 -0.94 -9.70 -7.59
N LYS A 6 -1.80 -9.45 -6.60
CA LYS A 6 -1.34 -8.93 -5.29
C LYS A 6 -0.44 -9.92 -4.55
N SER A 7 -0.34 -11.14 -5.09
CA SER A 7 0.65 -12.17 -4.76
C SER A 7 2.09 -11.71 -5.02
N SER A 8 2.34 -10.80 -5.99
CA SER A 8 3.66 -10.29 -6.33
C SER A 8 4.19 -9.22 -5.38
N TYR A 9 3.39 -8.77 -4.41
CA TYR A 9 3.88 -7.84 -3.39
C TYR A 9 4.81 -8.56 -2.43
N THR A 10 6.05 -8.08 -2.36
CA THR A 10 7.05 -8.57 -1.43
C THR A 10 6.61 -8.32 0.01
N ASP A 11 7.10 -9.12 0.96
CA ASP A 11 6.76 -8.94 2.38
C ASP A 11 7.27 -7.60 2.94
N LYS A 12 8.24 -6.97 2.28
CA LYS A 12 8.65 -5.59 2.58
C LYS A 12 7.52 -4.60 2.27
N GLN A 13 6.87 -4.72 1.12
CA GLN A 13 5.77 -3.86 0.71
C GLN A 13 4.54 -4.04 1.60
N LYS A 14 4.19 -5.29 1.93
CA LYS A 14 3.09 -5.58 2.87
C LYS A 14 3.31 -4.95 4.25
N ARG A 15 4.55 -4.99 4.77
CA ARG A 15 4.92 -4.34 6.04
C ARG A 15 4.84 -2.81 5.95
N GLN A 16 5.33 -2.23 4.85
CA GLN A 16 5.28 -0.79 4.63
C GLN A 16 3.83 -0.30 4.53
N ALA A 17 2.98 -0.98 3.76
CA ALA A 17 1.56 -0.67 3.66
C ALA A 17 0.86 -0.74 5.03
N LYS A 18 1.10 -1.78 5.84
CA LYS A 18 0.57 -1.86 7.22
C LYS A 18 1.01 -0.67 8.07
N HIS A 19 2.27 -0.25 7.98
CA HIS A 19 2.78 0.87 8.77
C HIS A 19 2.15 2.21 8.36
N ILE A 20 1.88 2.37 7.06
CA ILE A 20 1.22 3.56 6.51
C ILE A 20 -0.27 3.56 6.87
N GLU A 21 -0.94 2.41 6.80
CA GLU A 21 -2.35 2.22 7.22
C GLU A 21 -2.53 2.64 8.68
N GLN A 22 -1.68 2.13 9.58
CA GLN A 22 -1.68 2.55 10.98
C GLN A 22 -1.44 4.04 11.18
N SER A 23 -0.63 4.69 10.32
CA SER A 23 -0.43 6.13 10.38
C SER A 23 -1.69 6.91 10.02
N TYR A 24 -2.45 6.45 9.03
CA TYR A 24 -3.74 7.06 8.65
C TYR A 24 -4.84 6.80 9.67
N GLU A 25 -4.92 5.59 10.24
CA GLU A 25 -5.86 5.27 11.32
C GLU A 25 -5.62 6.15 12.55
N LYS A 26 -4.35 6.34 12.95
CA LYS A 26 -3.97 7.27 14.03
C LYS A 26 -4.35 8.73 13.74
N ARG A 27 -4.49 9.10 12.46
CA ARG A 27 -4.97 10.42 12.02
C ARG A 27 -6.49 10.49 11.91
N GLY A 28 -7.23 9.45 12.33
CA GLY A 28 -8.68 9.38 12.28
C GLY A 28 -9.24 8.99 10.92
N THR A 29 -8.42 8.46 10.00
CA THR A 29 -8.91 7.97 8.71
C THR A 29 -9.60 6.61 8.91
N PRO A 30 -10.79 6.39 8.34
CA PRO A 30 -11.45 5.09 8.40
C PRO A 30 -10.56 3.97 7.84
N PRO A 31 -10.57 2.76 8.42
CA PRO A 31 -9.65 1.67 8.06
C PRO A 31 -9.73 1.30 6.58
N ALA A 32 -10.93 1.30 5.99
CA ALA A 32 -11.13 1.02 4.57
C ALA A 32 -10.41 2.04 3.66
N GLU A 33 -10.39 3.31 4.06
CA GLU A 33 -9.73 4.39 3.34
C GLU A 33 -8.23 4.45 3.64
N ALA A 34 -7.84 4.25 4.90
CA ALA A 34 -6.47 4.12 5.33
C ALA A 34 -5.75 3.02 4.53
N LYS A 35 -6.37 1.85 4.37
CA LYS A 35 -5.85 0.74 3.57
C LYS A 35 -5.63 1.14 2.10
N ARG A 36 -6.63 1.77 1.46
CA ARG A 36 -6.50 2.23 0.07
C ARG A 36 -5.37 3.26 -0.09
N ARG A 37 -5.31 4.25 0.80
CA ARG A 37 -4.27 5.28 0.81
C ARG A 37 -2.89 4.69 1.09
N ALA A 38 -2.80 3.71 1.97
CA ALA A 38 -1.57 3.00 2.29
C ALA A 38 -1.02 2.23 1.09
N TRP A 39 -1.87 1.46 0.40
CA TRP A 39 -1.46 0.75 -0.82
C TRP A 39 -1.08 1.70 -1.96
N ALA A 40 -1.80 2.82 -2.11
CA ALA A 40 -1.43 3.84 -3.10
C ALA A 40 -0.08 4.49 -2.77
N THR A 41 0.20 4.73 -1.49
CA THR A 41 1.45 5.32 -1.02
C THR A 41 2.62 4.35 -1.19
N GLU A 42 2.44 3.09 -0.80
CA GLU A 42 3.45 2.05 -0.99
C GLU A 42 3.75 1.86 -2.48
N ASN A 43 2.73 1.77 -3.34
CA ASN A 43 2.93 1.71 -4.79
C ASN A 43 3.71 2.92 -5.33
N LYS A 44 3.46 4.13 -4.82
CA LYS A 44 4.26 5.30 -5.22
C LYS A 44 5.72 5.22 -4.76
N VAL A 45 5.95 4.71 -3.54
CA VAL A 45 7.29 4.60 -2.94
C VAL A 45 8.11 3.47 -3.58
N SER A 46 7.49 2.32 -3.88
CA SER A 46 8.15 1.19 -4.54
C SER A 46 8.30 1.37 -6.05
N GLY A 47 7.80 2.47 -6.62
CA GLY A 47 7.85 2.75 -8.05
C GLY A 47 6.82 1.95 -8.86
N GLY A 48 5.81 1.39 -8.20
CA GLY A 48 4.62 0.82 -8.79
C GLY A 48 4.94 -0.26 -9.79
N GLY A 49 5.48 -1.38 -9.32
CA GLY A 49 5.75 -2.57 -10.14
C GLY A 49 6.29 -2.19 -11.51
N LYS A 50 7.53 -1.66 -11.56
CA LYS A 50 8.19 -1.31 -12.82
C LYS A 50 7.92 -2.42 -13.83
N LYS A 51 7.12 -2.09 -14.83
CA LYS A 51 7.00 -2.82 -16.08
C LYS A 51 8.41 -2.86 -16.66
N HIS A 52 9.11 -3.97 -16.48
CA HIS A 52 10.18 -4.41 -17.35
C HIS A 52 9.89 -5.85 -17.73
#